data_AF-A0A431UA11-F1
#
_entry.id   AF-A0A431UA11-F1
#
_cell.length_a   1.000
_cell.length_b   1.000
_cell.length_c   1.000
_cell.angle_alpha   90.00
_cell.angle_beta   90.00
_cell.angle_gamma   90.00
#
_symmetry.space_group_name_H-M   'P 1'
#
loop_
_entity.id
_entity.type
_entity.pdbx_description
1 polymer ?
#
loop_
_entity_poly.entity_id
_entity_poly.type
_entity_poly.pdbx_seq_one_letter_code
_entity_poly.pdbx_strand_id
1 'polypeptide(L)'
;MKFAPVVLSSLLFAAAQAAAQAPAECPSLPASSGLQWQQQVLADFLVCRASTGDGREVLSLMLSARDPDIPLNRALRQEKGSFGGESLYWYQPDLGGQQPPGYAERRISVVKLDKKRYAQISLYPDSAQELGSLQQLAQGMSLTPSAVAAGR
;
A
#
# COMPACT_ATOMS: atom_id res chain seq x y z
N MET A 1 -69.56 17.60 24.67
CA MET A 1 -68.21 17.07 24.94
C MET A 1 -68.00 15.84 24.07
N LYS A 2 -67.10 15.87 23.09
CA LYS A 2 -66.65 14.68 22.37
C LYS A 2 -65.26 14.97 21.79
N PHE A 3 -64.25 14.44 22.47
CA PHE A 3 -62.84 14.62 22.14
C PHE A 3 -62.48 13.72 20.95
N ALA A 4 -61.93 14.30 19.89
CA ALA A 4 -61.34 13.56 18.77
C ALA A 4 -59.81 13.48 19.00
N PRO A 5 -59.19 12.29 18.93
CA PRO A 5 -57.74 12.19 19.10
C PRO A 5 -57.03 12.56 17.79
N VAL A 6 -56.13 13.54 17.90
CA VAL A 6 -55.15 13.91 16.88
C VAL A 6 -54.09 12.80 16.84
N VAL A 7 -54.00 12.05 15.73
CA VAL A 7 -52.88 11.12 15.50
C VAL A 7 -51.82 11.86 14.69
N LEU A 8 -50.85 12.42 15.41
CA LEU A 8 -49.67 13.08 14.86
C LEU A 8 -48.62 12.01 14.50
N SER A 9 -48.70 11.46 13.29
CA SER A 9 -47.69 10.52 12.78
C SER A 9 -46.37 11.26 12.51
N SER A 10 -45.46 11.18 13.48
CA SER A 10 -44.09 11.70 13.37
C SER A 10 -43.26 10.76 12.48
N LEU A 11 -43.04 11.17 11.23
CA LEU A 11 -42.10 10.52 10.31
C LEU A 11 -40.66 10.74 10.83
N LEU A 12 -40.14 9.75 11.56
CA LEU A 12 -38.73 9.66 11.91
C LEU A 12 -37.91 9.42 10.63
N PHE A 13 -37.34 10.49 10.09
CA PHE A 13 -36.28 10.41 9.09
C PHE A 13 -35.03 9.82 9.74
N ALA A 14 -34.84 8.50 9.62
CA ALA A 14 -33.55 7.88 9.86
C ALA A 14 -32.59 8.37 8.77
N ALA A 15 -31.73 9.34 9.12
CA ALA A 15 -30.60 9.70 8.29
C ALA A 15 -29.67 8.50 8.19
N ALA A 16 -29.78 7.73 7.10
CA ALA A 16 -28.80 6.73 6.76
C ALA A 16 -27.46 7.47 6.56
N GLN A 17 -26.55 7.32 7.52
CA GLN A 17 -25.17 7.75 7.34
C GLN A 17 -24.57 6.83 6.26
N ALA A 18 -24.63 7.28 5.01
CA ALA A 18 -23.83 6.71 3.96
C ALA A 18 -22.37 6.94 4.36
N ALA A 19 -21.71 5.91 4.88
CA ALA A 19 -20.27 5.93 5.08
C ALA A 19 -19.63 6.10 3.70
N ALA A 20 -19.31 7.34 3.32
CA ALA A 20 -18.47 7.64 2.18
C ALA A 20 -17.15 6.90 2.41
N GLN A 21 -16.91 5.85 1.63
CA GLN A 21 -15.67 5.11 1.67
C GLN A 21 -14.59 6.12 1.28
N ALA A 22 -13.68 6.44 2.20
CA ALA A 22 -12.56 7.32 1.89
C ALA A 22 -11.83 6.79 0.65
N PRO A 23 -11.43 7.65 -0.31
CA PRO A 23 -10.72 7.21 -1.49
C PRO A 23 -9.48 6.42 -1.08
N ALA A 24 -9.17 5.37 -1.86
CA ALA A 24 -7.91 4.65 -1.71
C ALA A 24 -6.77 5.60 -2.12
N GLU A 25 -5.85 5.87 -1.20
CA GLU A 25 -4.77 6.84 -1.37
C GLU A 25 -3.43 6.21 -0.98
N CYS A 26 -2.37 6.62 -1.68
CA CYS A 26 -1.00 6.25 -1.33
C CYS A 26 -0.64 6.77 0.06
N PRO A 27 0.13 6.01 0.85
CA PRO A 27 0.56 6.45 2.18
C PRO A 27 1.39 7.74 2.07
N SER A 28 1.36 8.60 3.09
CA SER A 28 2.13 9.85 3.06
C SER A 28 3.63 9.59 2.94
N LEU A 29 4.31 10.29 2.03
CA LEU A 29 5.78 10.36 2.01
C LEU A 29 6.27 11.46 2.96
N PRO A 30 7.39 11.26 3.68
CA PRO A 30 8.03 12.34 4.41
C PRO A 30 8.42 13.47 3.46
N ALA A 31 8.14 14.73 3.84
CA ALA A 31 8.46 15.89 3.01
C ALA A 31 9.96 16.00 2.68
N SER A 32 10.83 15.51 3.57
CA SER A 32 12.28 15.49 3.39
C SER A 32 12.79 14.42 2.42
N SER A 33 11.93 13.51 1.94
CA SER A 33 12.34 12.43 1.03
C SER A 33 12.66 12.92 -0.38
N GLY A 34 12.11 14.08 -0.80
CA GLY A 34 12.20 14.55 -2.18
C GLY A 34 11.49 13.65 -3.20
N LEU A 35 10.67 12.70 -2.72
CA LEU A 35 9.94 11.75 -3.56
C LEU A 35 8.51 12.21 -3.80
N GLN A 36 7.97 11.79 -4.95
CA GLN A 36 6.60 12.08 -5.35
C GLN A 36 5.89 10.80 -5.78
N TRP A 37 4.65 10.62 -5.33
CA TRP A 37 3.82 9.51 -5.79
C TRP A 37 3.21 9.79 -7.17
N GLN A 38 3.28 8.82 -8.05
CA GLN A 38 2.28 8.60 -9.08
C GLN A 38 1.31 7.51 -8.60
N GLN A 39 0.06 7.91 -8.38
CA GLN A 39 -1.00 7.03 -7.91
C GLN A 39 -1.83 6.51 -9.08
N GLN A 40 -2.11 5.20 -9.06
CA GLN A 40 -3.06 4.56 -9.96
C GLN A 40 -4.04 3.71 -9.17
N VAL A 41 -5.32 4.09 -9.20
CA VAL A 41 -6.41 3.34 -8.58
C VAL A 41 -7.07 2.46 -9.62
N LEU A 42 -7.15 1.16 -9.34
CA LEU A 42 -7.85 0.14 -10.11
C LEU A 42 -8.91 -0.51 -9.22
N ALA A 43 -9.77 -1.35 -9.79
CA ALA A 43 -10.90 -1.93 -9.06
C ALA A 43 -10.50 -2.66 -7.76
N ASP A 44 -9.46 -3.49 -7.82
CA ASP A 44 -9.00 -4.32 -6.67
C ASP A 44 -7.57 -3.96 -6.21
N PHE A 45 -6.99 -2.89 -6.77
CA PHE A 45 -5.58 -2.54 -6.58
C PHE A 45 -5.38 -1.03 -6.46
N LEU A 46 -4.47 -0.65 -5.57
CA LEU A 46 -3.87 0.69 -5.53
C LEU A 46 -2.38 0.53 -5.81
N VAL A 47 -1.88 1.19 -6.85
CA VAL A 47 -0.46 1.20 -7.19
C VAL A 47 0.10 2.60 -6.95
N CYS A 48 1.16 2.66 -6.16
CA CYS A 48 1.86 3.86 -5.76
C CYS A 48 3.30 3.73 -6.24
N ARG A 49 3.73 4.59 -7.15
CA ARG A 49 5.12 4.65 -7.65
C ARG A 49 5.77 5.91 -7.14
N ALA A 50 6.80 5.78 -6.32
CA ALA A 50 7.55 6.90 -5.79
C ALA A 50 8.74 7.15 -6.71
N SER A 51 8.82 8.36 -7.23
CA SER A 51 9.94 8.80 -8.06
C SER A 51 10.64 10.00 -7.45
N THR A 52 11.93 10.10 -7.73
CA THR A 52 12.75 11.30 -7.49
C THR A 52 12.29 12.47 -8.38
N GLY A 53 12.74 13.69 -8.07
CA GLY A 53 12.38 14.90 -8.83
C GLY A 53 12.79 14.89 -10.30
N ASP A 54 13.78 14.07 -10.69
CA ASP A 54 14.20 13.81 -12.07
C ASP A 54 13.42 12.66 -12.74
N GLY A 55 12.46 12.05 -12.05
CA GLY A 55 11.52 11.07 -12.61
C GLY A 55 11.93 9.61 -12.50
N ARG A 56 13.06 9.28 -11.85
CA ARG A 56 13.48 7.90 -11.61
C ARG A 56 12.62 7.26 -10.54
N GLU A 57 11.93 6.17 -10.87
CA GLU A 57 11.19 5.36 -9.89
C GLU A 57 12.17 4.64 -8.96
N VAL A 58 11.98 4.79 -7.66
CA VAL A 58 12.83 4.21 -6.62
C VAL A 58 12.09 3.23 -5.70
N LEU A 59 10.77 3.35 -5.62
CA LEU A 59 9.94 2.46 -4.83
C LEU A 59 8.55 2.31 -5.47
N SER A 60 8.10 1.07 -5.56
CA SER A 60 6.73 0.72 -5.94
C SER A 60 6.04 0.04 -4.77
N LEU A 61 4.84 0.49 -4.45
CA LEU A 61 3.94 -0.11 -3.47
C LEU A 61 2.63 -0.44 -4.18
N MET A 62 2.29 -1.73 -4.19
CA MET A 62 1.00 -2.21 -4.67
C MET A 62 0.22 -2.78 -3.50
N LEU A 63 -0.96 -2.22 -3.25
CA LEU A 63 -1.91 -2.70 -2.27
C LEU A 63 -3.03 -3.44 -2.99
N SER A 64 -3.34 -4.65 -2.53
CA SER A 64 -4.28 -5.55 -3.20
C SER A 64 -5.20 -6.30 -2.24
N ALA A 65 -6.39 -6.65 -2.72
CA ALA A 65 -7.33 -7.48 -1.97
C ALA A 65 -6.96 -8.97 -1.98
N ARG A 66 -6.10 -9.38 -2.91
CA ARG A 66 -5.66 -10.77 -3.12
C ARG A 66 -4.15 -10.85 -3.04
N ASP A 67 -3.66 -12.00 -2.63
CA ASP A 67 -2.23 -12.30 -2.68
C ASP A 67 -1.75 -12.24 -4.14
N PRO A 68 -0.69 -11.48 -4.45
CA PRO A 68 -0.15 -11.41 -5.81
C PRO A 68 0.58 -12.70 -6.24
N ASP A 69 0.78 -13.69 -5.35
CA ASP A 69 1.39 -14.99 -5.64
C ASP A 69 2.79 -14.87 -6.27
N ILE A 70 3.56 -13.85 -5.85
CA ILE A 70 4.93 -13.63 -6.32
C ILE A 70 5.86 -14.69 -5.68
N PRO A 71 6.63 -15.46 -6.47
CA PRO A 71 7.54 -16.46 -5.93
C PRO A 71 8.73 -15.80 -5.23
N LEU A 72 8.75 -15.87 -3.89
CA LEU A 72 9.87 -15.38 -3.06
C LEU A 72 10.79 -16.54 -2.65
N ASN A 73 11.71 -16.91 -3.55
CA ASN A 73 12.65 -18.01 -3.34
C ASN A 73 13.55 -17.74 -2.12
N ARG A 74 13.60 -18.69 -1.17
CA ARG A 74 14.42 -18.59 0.05
C ARG A 74 15.90 -18.37 -0.23
N ALA A 75 16.43 -18.87 -1.35
CA ALA A 75 17.83 -18.67 -1.73
C ALA A 75 18.15 -17.21 -2.10
N LEU A 76 17.15 -16.41 -2.47
CA LEU A 76 17.28 -14.98 -2.81
C LEU A 76 16.98 -14.06 -1.63
N ARG A 77 16.72 -14.61 -0.44
CA ARG A 77 16.45 -13.85 0.78
C ARG A 77 17.68 -13.00 1.15
N GLN A 78 17.41 -11.74 1.49
CA GLN A 78 18.39 -10.75 1.91
C GLN A 78 18.11 -10.34 3.37
N GLU A 79 17.87 -9.05 3.62
CA GLU A 79 17.75 -8.47 4.94
C GLU A 79 16.38 -8.76 5.58
N LYS A 80 16.34 -8.77 6.93
CA LYS A 80 15.07 -8.68 7.66
C LYS A 80 14.55 -7.24 7.60
N GLY A 81 13.24 -7.08 7.62
CA GLY A 81 12.60 -5.77 7.65
C GLY A 81 11.23 -5.82 8.30
N SER A 82 10.52 -4.70 8.21
CA SER A 82 9.11 -4.62 8.57
C SER A 82 8.39 -3.61 7.68
N PHE A 83 7.09 -3.79 7.52
CA PHE A 83 6.23 -2.88 6.78
C PHE A 83 4.81 -2.95 7.34
N GLY A 84 4.18 -1.81 7.63
CA GLY A 84 2.81 -1.77 8.16
C GLY A 84 2.63 -2.53 9.47
N GLY A 85 3.67 -2.60 10.33
CA GLY A 85 3.66 -3.34 11.59
C GLY A 85 4.00 -4.83 11.48
N GLU A 86 4.07 -5.38 10.26
CA GLU A 86 4.37 -6.78 10.02
C GLU A 86 5.86 -7.00 9.75
N SER A 87 6.40 -8.10 10.27
CA SER A 87 7.77 -8.53 9.97
C SER A 87 7.86 -9.16 8.58
N LEU A 88 8.94 -8.89 7.85
CA LEU A 88 9.18 -9.46 6.52
C LEU A 88 10.66 -9.81 6.31
N TYR A 89 10.92 -10.51 5.22
CA TYR A 89 12.24 -10.56 4.62
C TYR A 89 12.20 -9.86 3.28
N TRP A 90 13.26 -9.11 2.99
CA TRP A 90 13.53 -8.64 1.64
C TRP A 90 14.14 -9.75 0.82
N TYR A 91 13.83 -9.75 -0.47
CA TYR A 91 14.37 -10.71 -1.44
C TYR A 91 14.99 -9.94 -2.59
N GLN A 92 16.10 -10.43 -3.13
CA GLN A 92 16.52 -10.02 -4.45
C GLN A 92 15.48 -10.55 -5.46
N PRO A 93 14.94 -9.71 -6.36
CA PRO A 93 13.90 -10.15 -7.29
C PRO A 93 14.47 -11.17 -8.28
N ASP A 94 13.76 -12.27 -8.53
CA ASP A 94 14.10 -13.18 -9.63
C ASP A 94 13.61 -12.58 -10.95
N LEU A 95 14.54 -12.14 -11.79
CA LEU A 95 14.24 -11.58 -13.11
C LEU A 95 14.55 -12.58 -14.24
N GLY A 96 14.53 -13.89 -13.97
CA GLY A 96 14.74 -14.93 -15.00
C GLY A 96 16.15 -14.88 -15.59
N GLY A 97 17.15 -14.65 -14.75
CA GLY A 97 18.56 -14.52 -15.16
C GLY A 97 18.98 -13.14 -15.65
N GLN A 98 18.05 -12.17 -15.74
CA GLN A 98 18.39 -10.79 -16.06
C GLN A 98 19.02 -10.08 -14.86
N GLN A 99 20.11 -9.33 -15.10
CA GLN A 99 20.79 -8.54 -14.09
C GLN A 99 20.99 -7.09 -14.60
N PRO A 100 19.91 -6.28 -14.67
CA PRO A 100 20.03 -4.89 -15.07
C PRO A 100 20.94 -4.11 -14.11
N PRO A 101 21.43 -2.91 -14.48
CA PRO A 101 22.16 -2.04 -13.56
C PRO A 101 21.39 -1.84 -12.23
N GLY A 102 22.12 -1.93 -11.11
CA GLY A 102 21.56 -1.85 -9.75
C GLY A 102 20.80 -3.09 -9.28
N TYR A 103 20.83 -4.20 -10.04
CA TYR A 103 20.13 -5.44 -9.68
C TYR A 103 20.55 -6.03 -8.32
N ALA A 104 21.82 -5.86 -7.93
CA ALA A 104 22.33 -6.38 -6.67
C ALA A 104 21.62 -5.75 -5.45
N GLU A 105 21.20 -4.49 -5.58
CA GLU A 105 20.56 -3.71 -4.53
C GLU A 105 19.03 -3.73 -4.60
N ARG A 106 18.43 -4.18 -5.72
CA ARG A 106 16.96 -4.30 -5.82
C ARG A 106 16.40 -5.22 -4.76
N ARG A 107 15.26 -4.83 -4.19
CA ARG A 107 14.51 -5.65 -3.23
C ARG A 107 13.06 -5.77 -3.61
N ILE A 108 12.46 -6.90 -3.26
CA ILE A 108 11.03 -7.13 -3.31
C ILE A 108 10.59 -7.86 -2.06
N SER A 109 9.36 -7.59 -1.60
CA SER A 109 8.67 -8.40 -0.62
C SER A 109 7.17 -8.34 -0.82
N VAL A 110 6.45 -9.32 -0.28
CA VAL A 110 4.99 -9.35 -0.20
C VAL A 110 4.61 -9.58 1.25
N VAL A 111 3.74 -8.72 1.77
CA VAL A 111 3.32 -8.70 3.16
C VAL A 111 1.80 -8.83 3.22
N LYS A 112 1.30 -9.79 3.99
CA LYS A 112 -0.12 -9.87 4.32
C LYS A 112 -0.40 -8.96 5.51
N LEU A 113 -1.11 -7.86 5.27
CA LEU A 113 -1.41 -6.83 6.26
C LEU A 113 -2.68 -7.15 7.07
N ASP A 114 -3.63 -7.87 6.46
CA ASP A 114 -4.89 -8.31 7.08
C ASP A 114 -5.56 -9.38 6.21
N LYS A 115 -6.76 -9.83 6.59
CA LYS A 115 -7.67 -10.61 5.74
C LYS A 115 -7.99 -9.81 4.48
N LYS A 116 -7.64 -10.37 3.33
CA LYS A 116 -7.82 -9.75 2.00
C LYS A 116 -7.13 -8.38 1.88
N ARG A 117 -5.96 -8.21 2.50
CA ARG A 117 -5.14 -7.00 2.33
C ARG A 117 -3.67 -7.38 2.28
N TYR A 118 -3.05 -7.09 1.15
CA TYR A 118 -1.66 -7.42 0.86
C TYR A 118 -0.92 -6.19 0.37
N ALA A 119 0.37 -6.11 0.66
CA ALA A 119 1.29 -5.13 0.13
C ALA A 119 2.43 -5.84 -0.58
N GLN A 120 2.61 -5.55 -1.86
CA GLN A 120 3.85 -5.83 -2.57
C GLN A 120 4.70 -4.55 -2.58
N ILE A 121 5.94 -4.66 -2.12
CA ILE A 121 6.87 -3.53 -2.06
C ILE A 121 8.10 -3.90 -2.89
N SER A 122 8.45 -3.05 -3.85
CA SER A 122 9.67 -3.18 -4.66
C SER A 122 10.54 -1.94 -4.50
N LEU A 123 11.84 -2.13 -4.32
CA LEU A 123 12.84 -1.08 -4.21
C LEU A 123 13.78 -1.12 -5.43
N TYR A 124 14.04 0.04 -6.01
CA TYR A 124 14.92 0.24 -7.17
C TYR A 124 16.07 1.22 -6.84
N PRO A 125 16.88 0.92 -5.83
CA PRO A 125 18.02 1.77 -5.46
C PRO A 125 19.11 1.77 -6.54
N ASP A 126 19.86 2.86 -6.60
CA ASP A 126 21.08 3.01 -7.40
C ASP A 126 22.36 2.59 -6.64
N SER A 127 22.25 2.42 -5.32
CA SER A 127 23.38 2.19 -4.41
C SER A 127 22.93 1.52 -3.12
N ALA A 128 23.86 0.90 -2.39
CA ALA A 128 23.59 0.30 -1.09
C ALA A 128 23.13 1.35 -0.04
N GLN A 129 23.61 2.60 -0.16
CA GLN A 129 23.17 3.69 0.70
C GLN A 129 21.72 4.09 0.42
N GLU A 130 21.34 4.20 -0.86
CA GLU A 130 19.95 4.47 -1.25
C GLU A 130 19.03 3.32 -0.82
N LEU A 131 19.48 2.07 -0.95
CA LEU A 131 18.75 0.89 -0.46
C LEU A 131 18.40 1.02 1.03
N GLY A 132 19.39 1.32 1.87
CA GLY A 132 19.16 1.49 3.31
C GLY A 132 18.14 2.60 3.61
N SER A 133 18.23 3.71 2.88
CA SER A 133 17.31 4.84 3.02
C SER A 133 15.88 4.49 2.59
N LEU A 134 15.72 3.74 1.49
CA LEU A 134 14.42 3.27 1.01
C LEU A 134 13.80 2.22 1.93
N GLN A 135 14.61 1.34 2.52
CA GLN A 135 14.13 0.38 3.52
C GLN A 135 13.64 1.08 4.78
N GLN A 136 14.35 2.11 5.26
CA GLN A 136 13.91 2.95 6.37
C GLN A 136 12.63 3.72 6.05
N LEU A 137 12.54 4.28 4.85
CA LEU A 137 11.33 4.94 4.35
C LEU A 137 10.14 3.98 4.37
N ALA A 138 10.29 2.78 3.79
CA ALA A 138 9.23 1.76 3.76
C ALA A 138 8.81 1.33 5.18
N GLN A 139 9.77 1.11 6.08
CA GLN A 139 9.51 0.76 7.47
C GLN A 139 8.69 1.83 8.21
N GLY A 140 8.95 3.12 7.93
CA GLY A 140 8.25 4.25 8.55
C GLY A 140 6.89 4.56 7.95
N MET A 141 6.46 3.89 6.87
CA MET A 141 5.18 4.19 6.23
C MET A 141 4.00 3.79 7.11
N SER A 142 3.09 4.75 7.31
CA SER A 142 1.79 4.51 7.92
C SER A 142 0.75 4.25 6.84
N LEU A 143 0.18 3.05 6.84
CA LEU A 143 -0.87 2.67 5.91
C LEU A 143 -2.23 3.15 6.42
N THR A 144 -3.03 3.77 5.55
CA THR A 144 -4.42 4.06 5.88
C THR A 144 -5.25 2.77 5.80
N PRO A 145 -6.18 2.51 6.75
CA PRO A 145 -6.98 1.27 6.75
C PRO A 145 -7.82 1.05 5.49
N SER A 146 -8.15 2.12 4.77
CA SER A 146 -9.03 2.17 3.59
C SER A 146 -8.33 1.96 2.26
N ALA A 147 -7.00 1.77 2.25
CA ALA A 147 -6.20 1.82 1.02
C ALA A 147 -6.55 0.73 -0.03
N VAL A 148 -7.31 -0.30 0.35
CA VAL A 148 -8.02 -1.18 -0.59
C VAL A 148 -9.41 -1.42 -0.01
N ALA A 149 -10.45 -0.98 -0.70
CA ALA A 149 -11.81 -1.35 -0.33
C ALA A 149 -11.90 -2.87 -0.40
N ALA A 150 -12.28 -3.53 0.70
CA ALA A 150 -12.61 -4.95 0.64
C ALA A 150 -13.71 -5.10 -0.41
N GLY A 151 -13.39 -5.73 -1.55
CA GLY A 151 -14.38 -6.07 -2.57
C GLY A 151 -15.58 -6.70 -1.88
N ARG A 152 -16.72 -6.01 -1.99
CA ARG A 152 -17.99 -6.40 -1.38
C ARG A 152 -18.45 -7.74 -1.93
#